data_AF-A0A8T6L3F7-F1
#
_entry.id   AF-A0A8T6L3F7-F1
#
_cell.length_a   1.000
_cell.length_b   1.000
_cell.length_c   1.000
_cell.angle_alpha   90.00
_cell.angle_beta   90.00
_cell.angle_gamma   90.00
#
_symmetry.space_group_name_H-M   'P 1'
#
loop_
_entity.id
_entity.type
_entity.pdbx_description
1 polymer ?
#
loop_
_entity_poly.entity_id
_entity_poly.type
_entity_poly.pdbx_seq_one_letter_code
_entity_poly.pdbx_strand_id
1 'polypeptide(L)'
;MSKQGRLANPEETFMTDRRSDPRLAEAFAVAAQTQEELPVPAPDASYADCLAYCAESEARFELLNPLMEQAMPAYAGITSATEVIQGVDGNDIPLYLHLPAEGTPPGPCVVHTHGGGMVCMAAADPGFRRWRCDLASA
;
A
#
# COMPACT_ATOMS: atom_id res chain seq x y z
N MET A 1 -12.82 26.10 -18.48
CA MET A 1 -13.26 25.21 -17.38
C MET A 1 -13.03 25.92 -16.05
N SER A 2 -13.95 25.83 -15.10
CA SER A 2 -13.72 26.34 -13.74
C SER A 2 -12.65 25.50 -13.04
N LYS A 3 -11.82 26.14 -12.19
CA LYS A 3 -10.88 25.44 -11.32
C LYS A 3 -11.65 24.52 -10.36
N GLN A 4 -11.01 23.46 -9.87
CA GLN A 4 -11.60 22.48 -8.94
C GLN A 4 -10.63 22.17 -7.80
N GLY A 5 -11.14 21.60 -6.71
CA GLY A 5 -10.34 21.23 -5.55
C GLY A 5 -9.58 22.43 -4.97
N ARG A 6 -8.35 22.17 -4.51
CA ARG A 6 -7.46 23.19 -3.93
C ARG A 6 -7.07 24.33 -4.89
N LEU A 7 -7.24 24.16 -6.20
CA LEU A 7 -7.04 25.24 -7.17
C LEU A 7 -8.17 26.27 -7.17
N ALA A 8 -9.37 25.86 -6.76
CA ALA A 8 -10.53 26.76 -6.61
C ALA A 8 -10.69 27.26 -5.17
N ASN A 9 -10.45 26.40 -4.19
CA ASN A 9 -10.56 26.70 -2.76
C ASN A 9 -9.38 26.06 -2.02
N PRO A 10 -8.36 26.81 -1.55
CA PRO A 10 -7.17 26.24 -0.89
C PRO A 10 -7.45 25.35 0.32
N GLU A 11 -8.58 25.57 1.01
CA GLU A 11 -9.05 24.83 2.18
C GLU A 11 -9.85 23.56 1.82
N GLU A 12 -10.03 23.26 0.53
CA GLU A 12 -10.73 22.05 0.11
C GLU A 12 -9.96 20.80 0.56
N THR A 13 -10.68 19.86 1.16
CA THR A 13 -10.15 18.57 1.62
C THR A 13 -10.75 17.44 0.80
N PHE A 14 -10.19 16.23 0.90
CA PHE A 14 -10.84 15.05 0.33
C PHE A 14 -12.27 14.86 0.86
N MET A 15 -12.53 15.26 2.11
CA MET A 15 -13.82 15.11 2.78
C MET A 15 -14.91 16.05 2.28
N THR A 16 -14.51 17.24 1.85
CA THR A 16 -15.42 18.31 1.44
C THR A 16 -15.53 18.42 -0.08
N ASP A 17 -14.60 17.84 -0.82
CA ASP A 17 -14.61 17.86 -2.28
C ASP A 17 -15.76 17.00 -2.83
N ARG A 18 -16.67 17.63 -3.58
CA ARG A 18 -17.83 16.98 -4.21
C ARG A 18 -17.51 15.82 -5.16
N ARG A 19 -16.24 15.67 -5.57
CA ARG A 19 -15.77 14.61 -6.46
C ARG A 19 -15.47 13.32 -5.71
N SER A 20 -15.28 13.40 -4.40
CA SER A 20 -15.00 12.25 -3.56
C SER A 20 -16.24 11.37 -3.44
N ASP A 21 -16.07 10.05 -3.56
CA ASP A 21 -17.14 9.10 -3.25
C ASP A 21 -17.49 9.27 -1.75
N PRO A 22 -18.76 9.54 -1.40
CA PRO A 22 -19.14 9.79 -0.01
C PRO A 22 -18.77 8.66 0.95
N ARG A 23 -18.76 7.40 0.47
CA ARG A 23 -18.39 6.23 1.27
C ARG A 23 -16.90 6.21 1.59
N LEU A 24 -16.07 6.60 0.61
CA LEU A 24 -14.63 6.72 0.82
C LEU A 24 -14.34 7.88 1.75
N ALA A 25 -14.99 9.03 1.54
CA ALA A 25 -14.86 10.18 2.41
C ALA A 25 -15.13 9.76 3.87
N GLU A 26 -16.29 9.17 4.17
CA GLU A 26 -16.62 8.71 5.52
C GLU A 26 -15.54 7.79 6.14
N ALA A 27 -15.04 6.81 5.37
CA ALA A 27 -13.97 5.93 5.83
C ALA A 27 -12.66 6.68 6.15
N PHE A 28 -12.27 7.64 5.30
CA PHE A 28 -11.08 8.47 5.51
C PHE A 28 -11.21 9.41 6.71
N ALA A 29 -12.40 9.95 6.99
CA ALA A 29 -12.62 10.78 8.19
C ALA A 29 -12.42 10.01 9.49
N VAL A 30 -12.76 8.72 9.52
CA VAL A 30 -12.50 7.86 10.68
C VAL A 30 -11.01 7.59 10.84
N ALA A 31 -10.31 7.30 9.74
CA ALA A 31 -8.87 7.07 9.76
C ALA A 31 -8.05 8.32 10.11
N ALA A 32 -8.46 9.50 9.64
CA ALA A 32 -7.76 10.77 9.92
C ALA A 32 -7.81 11.17 11.41
N GLN A 33 -8.81 10.71 12.16
CA GLN A 33 -8.90 10.98 13.61
C GLN A 33 -7.83 10.24 14.43
N THR A 34 -7.20 9.22 13.86
CA THR A 34 -6.24 8.35 14.56
C THR A 34 -4.80 8.54 14.10
N GLN A 35 -4.55 9.43 13.12
CA GLN A 35 -3.22 9.69 12.58
C GLN A 35 -2.81 11.13 12.84
N GLU A 36 -1.75 11.30 13.62
CA GLU A 36 -1.02 12.57 13.68
C GLU A 36 -0.20 12.71 12.39
N GLU A 37 -0.13 13.91 11.81
CA GLU A 37 0.73 14.15 10.64
C GLU A 37 2.21 14.09 11.04
N LEU A 38 3.06 13.54 10.17
CA LEU A 38 4.50 13.65 10.33
C LEU A 38 4.96 15.02 9.83
N PRO A 39 5.81 15.74 10.59
CA PRO A 39 6.42 16.96 10.08
C PRO A 39 7.29 16.60 8.88
N VAL A 40 6.92 17.11 7.70
CA VAL A 40 7.68 16.90 6.47
C VAL A 40 9.02 17.64 6.58
N PRO A 41 10.16 16.98 6.31
CA PRO A 41 11.46 17.64 6.30
C PRO A 41 11.50 18.81 5.31
N ALA A 42 12.28 19.85 5.63
CA ALA A 42 12.50 20.96 4.73
C ALA A 42 13.17 20.49 3.42
N PRO A 43 12.99 21.20 2.29
CA PRO A 43 13.61 20.80 1.01
C PRO A 43 15.14 20.67 1.03
N ASP A 44 15.81 21.32 1.98
CA ASP A 44 17.26 21.30 2.22
C ASP A 44 17.67 20.48 3.45
N ALA A 45 16.77 19.64 3.97
CA ALA A 45 17.05 18.75 5.10
C ALA A 45 18.21 17.79 4.80
N SER A 46 18.89 17.34 5.87
CA SER A 46 20.00 16.41 5.73
C SER A 46 19.50 15.03 5.28
N TYR A 47 20.37 14.25 4.64
CA TYR A 47 20.05 12.86 4.27
C TYR A 47 19.63 12.03 5.49
N ALA A 48 20.26 12.25 6.65
CA ALA A 48 19.93 11.54 7.88
C ALA A 48 18.51 11.87 8.37
N ASP A 49 18.10 13.13 8.29
CA ASP A 49 16.74 13.55 8.67
C ASP A 49 15.70 12.97 7.70
N CYS A 50 16.00 12.95 6.39
CA CYS A 50 15.15 12.30 5.40
C CYS A 50 14.99 10.79 5.68
N LEU A 51 16.08 10.09 6.01
CA LEU A 51 16.03 8.67 6.35
C LEU A 51 15.21 8.42 7.62
N ALA A 52 15.38 9.26 8.65
CA ALA A 52 14.60 9.18 9.88
C ALA A 52 13.10 9.39 9.62
N TYR A 53 12.75 10.37 8.78
CA TYR A 53 11.37 10.59 8.35
C TYR A 53 10.79 9.39 7.60
N CYS A 54 11.55 8.76 6.70
CA CYS A 54 11.11 7.57 5.97
C CYS A 54 10.87 6.39 6.92
N ALA A 55 11.76 6.15 7.87
CA ALA A 55 11.60 5.09 8.87
C ALA A 55 10.38 5.32 9.77
N GLU A 56 10.13 6.55 10.20
CA GLU A 56 8.93 6.87 10.99
C GLU A 56 7.64 6.76 10.15
N SER A 57 7.70 7.17 8.87
CA SER A 57 6.58 7.02 7.94
C SER A 57 6.22 5.54 7.74
N GLU A 58 7.23 4.68 7.56
CA GLU A 58 7.04 3.23 7.45
C GLU A 58 6.39 2.65 8.71
N ALA A 59 6.92 2.96 9.89
CA ALA A 59 6.35 2.51 11.16
C ALA A 59 4.88 2.94 11.33
N ARG A 60 4.50 4.13 10.85
CA ARG A 60 3.10 4.58 10.87
C ARG A 60 2.20 3.80 9.92
N PHE A 61 2.69 3.42 8.74
CA PHE A 61 1.93 2.53 7.84
C PHE A 61 1.72 1.15 8.47
N GLU A 62 2.72 0.61 9.16
CA GLU A 62 2.64 -0.69 9.83
C GLU A 62 1.57 -0.73 10.93
N LEU A 63 1.23 0.41 11.57
CA LEU A 63 0.15 0.47 12.55
C LEU A 63 -1.22 0.05 11.98
N LEU A 64 -1.41 0.15 10.66
CA LEU A 64 -2.63 -0.29 9.99
C LEU A 64 -2.62 -1.78 9.64
N ASN A 65 -1.45 -2.44 9.67
CA ASN A 65 -1.32 -3.84 9.25
C ASN A 65 -2.25 -4.79 10.04
N PRO A 66 -2.38 -4.71 11.38
CA PRO A 66 -3.29 -5.58 12.12
C PRO A 66 -4.77 -5.42 11.70
N LEU A 67 -5.19 -4.18 11.41
CA LEU A 67 -6.55 -3.92 10.93
C LEU A 67 -6.77 -4.49 9.52
N MET A 68 -5.79 -4.33 8.63
CA MET A 68 -5.84 -4.91 7.28
C MET A 68 -5.85 -6.45 7.32
N GLU A 69 -5.07 -7.05 8.23
CA GLU A 69 -5.05 -8.50 8.44
C GLU A 69 -6.41 -8.99 8.95
N GLN A 70 -7.02 -8.29 9.91
CA GLN A 70 -8.35 -8.62 10.42
C GLN A 70 -9.43 -8.50 9.34
N ALA A 71 -9.28 -7.54 8.42
CA ALA A 71 -10.21 -7.33 7.29
C ALA A 71 -9.91 -8.23 6.07
N MET A 72 -8.88 -9.07 6.12
CA MET A 72 -8.49 -9.97 5.03
C MET A 72 -9.60 -11.01 4.79
N PRO A 73 -10.16 -11.10 3.57
CA PRO A 73 -11.12 -12.15 3.26
C PRO A 73 -10.43 -13.51 3.19
N ALA A 74 -11.21 -14.58 3.34
CA ALA A 74 -10.72 -15.93 3.09
C ALA A 74 -10.61 -16.18 1.57
N TYR A 75 -9.40 -16.42 1.08
CA TYR A 75 -9.15 -16.76 -0.32
C TYR A 75 -9.20 -18.28 -0.52
N ALA A 76 -10.41 -18.83 -0.53
CA ALA A 76 -10.61 -20.23 -0.86
C ALA A 76 -10.10 -20.52 -2.28
N GLY A 77 -9.27 -21.55 -2.42
CA GLY A 77 -8.71 -21.93 -3.72
C GLY A 77 -7.52 -21.10 -4.20
N ILE A 78 -6.90 -20.28 -3.32
CA ILE A 78 -5.58 -19.68 -3.58
C ILE A 78 -4.52 -20.40 -2.75
N THR A 79 -3.45 -20.83 -3.42
CA THR A 79 -2.24 -21.37 -2.77
C THR A 79 -1.16 -20.29 -2.78
N SER A 80 -0.47 -20.13 -1.65
CA SER A 80 0.63 -19.16 -1.53
C SER A 80 1.95 -19.87 -1.28
N ALA A 81 3.01 -19.41 -1.94
CA ALA A 81 4.37 -19.88 -1.74
C ALA A 81 5.34 -18.70 -1.72
N THR A 82 6.54 -18.90 -1.18
CA THR A 82 7.64 -17.93 -1.28
C THR A 82 8.83 -18.64 -1.89
N GLU A 83 9.32 -18.10 -3.00
CA GLU A 83 10.56 -18.53 -3.63
C GLU A 83 11.64 -17.47 -3.40
N VAL A 84 12.89 -17.87 -3.26
CA VAL A 84 14.00 -16.92 -3.10
C VAL A 84 14.93 -17.06 -4.30
N ILE A 85 15.14 -15.95 -5.02
CA ILE A 85 16.08 -15.87 -6.14
C ILE A 85 17.28 -15.01 -5.79
N GLN A 86 18.35 -15.14 -6.57
CA GLN A 86 19.55 -14.30 -6.43
C GLN A 86 19.42 -13.04 -7.30
N GLY A 87 19.66 -11.89 -6.69
CA GLY A 87 19.81 -10.60 -7.36
C GLY A 87 21.16 -10.46 -8.08
N VAL A 88 21.28 -9.43 -8.91
CA VAL A 88 22.52 -9.14 -9.67
C VAL A 88 23.72 -8.82 -8.78
N ASP A 89 23.45 -8.32 -7.57
CA ASP A 89 24.46 -8.01 -6.54
C ASP A 89 24.65 -9.15 -5.52
N GLY A 90 24.07 -10.33 -5.78
CA GLY A 90 24.16 -11.50 -4.90
C GLY A 90 23.30 -11.42 -3.64
N ASN A 91 22.32 -10.51 -3.61
CA ASN A 91 21.34 -10.42 -2.54
C ASN A 91 20.14 -11.36 -2.78
N ASP A 92 19.59 -11.92 -1.71
CA ASP A 92 18.36 -12.69 -1.76
C ASP A 92 17.16 -11.80 -2.07
N ILE A 93 16.29 -12.24 -2.99
CA ILE A 93 15.04 -11.56 -3.34
C ILE A 93 13.89 -12.55 -3.13
N PRO A 94 13.06 -12.37 -2.08
CA PRO A 94 11.86 -13.19 -1.90
C PRO A 94 10.78 -12.79 -2.91
N LEU A 95 10.21 -13.80 -3.58
CA LEU A 95 9.08 -13.69 -4.48
C LEU A 95 7.85 -14.32 -3.82
N TYR A 96 6.84 -13.51 -3.54
CA TYR A 96 5.55 -13.98 -3.01
C TYR A 96 4.64 -14.42 -4.14
N LEU A 97 4.47 -15.73 -4.28
CA LEU A 97 3.63 -16.34 -5.30
C LEU A 97 2.24 -16.59 -4.75
N HIS A 98 1.21 -16.11 -5.46
CA HIS A 98 -0.19 -16.41 -5.19
C HIS A 98 -0.78 -17.03 -6.45
N LEU A 99 -1.18 -18.29 -6.35
CA LEU A 99 -1.60 -19.11 -7.47
C LEU A 99 -3.02 -19.61 -7.23
N PRO A 100 -3.83 -19.81 -8.30
CA PRO A 100 -5.04 -20.60 -8.20
C PRO A 100 -4.75 -22.02 -7.69
N ALA A 101 -5.78 -22.72 -7.20
CA ALA A 101 -5.68 -24.05 -6.64
C ALA A 101 -5.05 -25.06 -7.61
N GLU A 102 -4.42 -26.08 -7.04
CA GLU A 102 -3.82 -27.17 -7.79
C GLU A 102 -4.82 -27.77 -8.79
N GLY A 103 -4.36 -28.00 -10.02
CA GLY A 103 -5.20 -28.47 -11.13
C GLY A 103 -5.83 -27.35 -11.98
N THR A 104 -5.66 -26.07 -11.61
CA THR A 104 -6.05 -24.96 -12.48
C THR A 104 -5.09 -24.85 -13.68
N PRO A 105 -5.60 -24.73 -14.92
CA PRO A 105 -4.74 -24.55 -16.10
C PRO A 105 -3.86 -23.29 -16.00
N PRO A 106 -2.70 -23.26 -16.67
CA PRO A 106 -1.85 -22.07 -16.72
C PRO A 106 -2.61 -20.84 -17.26
N GLY A 107 -2.57 -19.74 -16.51
CA GLY A 107 -3.18 -18.46 -16.86
C GLY A 107 -2.15 -17.33 -17.06
N PRO A 108 -2.61 -16.08 -17.26
CA PRO A 108 -1.75 -14.92 -17.26
C PRO A 108 -0.96 -14.80 -15.96
N CYS A 109 0.30 -14.37 -16.05
CA CYS A 109 1.13 -14.06 -14.89
C CYS A 109 1.22 -12.54 -14.70
N VAL A 110 1.07 -12.08 -13.46
CA VAL A 110 1.28 -10.68 -13.08
C VAL A 110 2.49 -10.59 -12.17
N VAL A 111 3.50 -9.82 -12.59
CA VAL A 111 4.61 -9.42 -11.73
C VAL A 111 4.22 -8.10 -11.06
N HIS A 112 3.93 -8.15 -9.77
CA HIS A 112 3.45 -7.00 -9.01
C HIS A 112 4.58 -6.33 -8.20
N THR A 113 4.91 -5.10 -8.56
CA THR A 113 5.81 -4.22 -7.80
C THR A 113 4.98 -3.31 -6.90
N HIS A 114 5.17 -3.39 -5.58
CA HIS A 114 4.37 -2.63 -4.62
C HIS A 114 4.71 -1.13 -4.61
N GLY A 115 3.83 -0.35 -3.97
CA GLY A 115 4.02 1.09 -3.76
C GLY A 115 4.99 1.41 -2.61
N GLY A 116 4.84 2.60 -2.02
CA GLY A 116 5.75 3.07 -0.95
C GLY A 116 6.89 3.96 -1.46
N GLY A 117 6.73 4.52 -2.66
CA GLY A 117 7.69 5.49 -3.21
C GLY A 117 9.10 4.94 -3.43
N MET A 118 9.24 3.60 -3.52
CA MET A 118 10.51 2.89 -3.64
C MET A 118 11.44 3.08 -2.42
N VAL A 119 10.91 3.51 -1.28
CA VAL A 119 11.69 3.87 -0.08
C VAL A 119 11.17 3.18 1.19
N CYS A 120 9.88 2.88 1.27
CA CYS A 120 9.26 2.24 2.44
C CYS A 120 8.21 1.19 2.06
N MET A 121 7.72 0.49 3.08
CA MET A 121 6.77 -0.62 3.03
C MET A 121 7.38 -1.90 2.46
N ALA A 122 6.73 -3.03 2.70
CA ALA A 122 7.18 -4.34 2.26
C ALA A 122 6.14 -5.06 1.42
N ALA A 123 6.56 -5.80 0.39
CA ALA A 123 5.66 -6.69 -0.36
C ALA A 123 4.91 -7.72 0.53
N ALA A 124 5.43 -8.01 1.72
CA ALA A 124 4.82 -8.86 2.73
C ALA A 124 3.60 -8.23 3.41
N ASP A 125 3.45 -6.91 3.35
CA ASP A 125 2.38 -6.18 4.03
C ASP A 125 0.99 -6.68 3.58
N PRO A 126 0.02 -6.75 4.51
CA PRO A 126 -1.29 -7.35 4.29
C PRO A 126 -2.05 -6.69 3.14
N GLY A 127 -1.94 -5.38 2.96
CA GLY A 127 -2.58 -4.67 1.84
C GLY A 127 -2.11 -5.19 0.47
N PHE A 128 -0.80 -5.39 0.29
CA PHE A 128 -0.26 -5.91 -0.96
C PHE A 128 -0.50 -7.41 -1.11
N ARG A 129 -0.49 -8.17 -0.01
CA ARG A 129 -0.86 -9.59 -0.03
C ARG A 129 -2.30 -9.77 -0.48
N ARG A 130 -3.24 -9.00 0.10
CA ARG A 130 -4.65 -8.98 -0.29
C ARG A 130 -4.80 -8.72 -1.79
N TRP A 131 -4.13 -7.69 -2.31
CA TRP A 131 -4.19 -7.36 -3.73
C TRP A 131 -3.71 -8.50 -4.63
N ARG A 132 -2.61 -9.16 -4.28
CA ARG A 132 -2.12 -10.32 -5.05
C ARG A 132 -3.09 -11.50 -4.98
N CYS A 133 -3.72 -11.74 -3.82
CA CYS A 133 -4.75 -12.76 -3.69
C CYS A 133 -6.01 -12.43 -4.52
N ASP A 134 -6.47 -11.19 -4.51
CA ASP A 134 -7.61 -10.72 -5.33
C ASP A 134 -7.32 -10.96 -6.82
N LEU A 135 -6.13 -10.58 -7.30
CA LEU A 135 -5.70 -10.83 -8.67
C LEU A 135 -5.63 -12.32 -9.03
N ALA A 136 -5.13 -13.15 -8.11
CA ALA A 136 -5.04 -14.60 -8.33
C ALA A 136 -6.42 -15.29 -8.30
N SER A 137 -7.43 -14.65 -7.71
CA SER A 137 -8.81 -15.16 -7.62
C SER A 137 -9.73 -14.70 -8.76
N ALA A 138 -9.22 -13.85 -9.66
CA ALA A 138 -9.98 -13.23 -10.75
C ALA A 138 -10.18 -14.13 -11.97
#